data_AF-A0A7S1DCC3-F1
#
_entry.id   AF-A0A7S1DCC3-F1
#
_cell.length_a   1.000
_cell.length_b   1.000
_cell.length_c   1.000
_cell.angle_alpha   90.00
_cell.angle_beta   90.00
_cell.angle_gamma   90.00
#
_symmetry.space_group_name_H-M   'P 1'
#
loop_
_entity.id
_entity.type
_entity.pdbx_description
1 polymer ?
#
loop_
_entity_poly.entity_id
_entity_poly.type
_entity_poly.pdbx_seq_one_letter_code
_entity_poly.pdbx_strand_id
1 'polypeptide(L)'
;EDVAARHKKELKALDGERRAAVKKAKGVKGKKGKELLANVETLYEAKLQQLTEKHGAEMGKIASDVPGAVIPKLETQDDVGGAAEKQRKQDKARRKREAKKEKERQRQFDLEKAEMEAGPSARAIELEGLEAQLKPLSLAVKEIPSDGNCLYRAVAAQCQGMDFVKIRDVCATVLEQNEEDYAPFCEFANGVENFKQYVERVRSSSDWGGHLELRAISVGLKRGIVVYSAQQPKLVLGEE
;
A
#
# COMPACT_ATOMS: atom_id res chain seq x y z
N GLU A 1 46.56 24.96 2.63
CA GLU A 1 45.27 24.41 3.09
C GLU A 1 45.36 22.89 3.10
N ASP A 2 44.91 22.26 4.19
CA ASP A 2 44.82 20.80 4.31
C ASP A 2 43.99 20.23 3.15
N VAL A 3 44.57 19.29 2.40
CA VAL A 3 43.97 18.66 1.21
C VAL A 3 42.66 17.97 1.60
N ALA A 4 42.60 17.40 2.80
CA ALA A 4 41.36 16.81 3.34
C ALA A 4 40.27 17.87 3.58
N ALA A 5 40.64 19.09 3.97
CA ALA A 5 39.68 20.18 4.16
C ALA A 5 39.12 20.70 2.83
N ARG A 6 39.93 20.69 1.76
CA ARG A 6 39.52 21.06 0.39
C ARG A 6 38.57 20.01 -0.20
N HIS A 7 38.93 18.73 -0.12
CA HIS A 7 38.09 17.62 -0.57
C HIS A 7 36.71 17.62 0.09
N LYS A 8 36.66 17.93 1.40
CA LYS A 8 35.40 18.08 2.15
C LYS A 8 34.58 19.31 1.73
N LYS A 9 35.21 20.41 1.32
CA LYS A 9 34.52 21.59 0.78
C LYS A 9 33.91 21.27 -0.59
N GLU A 10 34.64 20.57 -1.46
CA GLU A 10 34.20 20.20 -2.82
C GLU A 10 33.02 19.22 -2.79
N LEU A 11 33.04 18.21 -1.93
CA LEU A 11 31.90 17.28 -1.74
C LEU A 11 30.64 18.02 -1.27
N LYS A 12 30.79 18.98 -0.34
CA LYS A 12 29.66 19.80 0.12
C LYS A 12 29.11 20.73 -0.96
N ALA A 13 29.97 21.27 -1.81
CA ALA A 13 29.56 22.11 -2.94
C ALA A 13 28.74 21.29 -3.95
N LEU A 14 29.21 20.09 -4.32
CA LEU A 14 28.52 19.17 -5.22
C LEU A 14 27.15 18.74 -4.68
N ASP A 15 27.05 18.48 -3.36
CA ASP A 15 25.80 18.19 -2.68
C ASP A 15 24.81 19.36 -2.68
N GLY A 16 25.32 20.59 -2.59
CA GLY A 16 24.55 21.82 -2.73
C GLY A 16 23.97 21.97 -4.14
N GLU A 17 24.79 21.75 -5.17
CA GLU A 17 24.36 21.78 -6.58
C GLU A 17 23.25 20.75 -6.87
N ARG A 18 23.40 19.52 -6.38
CA ARG A 18 22.37 18.48 -6.53
C ARG A 18 21.04 18.93 -5.93
N ARG A 19 21.04 19.46 -4.70
CA ARG A 19 19.80 19.90 -4.03
C ARG A 19 19.11 21.02 -4.81
N ALA A 20 19.88 21.96 -5.37
CA ALA A 20 19.34 23.03 -6.20
C ALA A 20 18.73 22.48 -7.51
N ALA A 21 19.41 21.53 -8.17
CA ALA A 21 18.93 20.90 -9.40
C ALA A 21 17.67 20.05 -9.20
N VAL A 22 17.62 19.26 -8.11
CA VAL A 22 16.43 18.46 -7.74
C VAL A 22 15.23 19.35 -7.44
N LYS A 23 15.45 20.50 -6.77
CA LYS A 23 14.35 21.46 -6.50
C LYS A 23 13.79 22.06 -7.80
N LYS A 24 14.63 22.34 -8.80
CA LYS A 24 14.20 22.80 -10.13
C LYS A 24 13.44 21.70 -10.89
N ALA A 25 13.95 20.47 -10.89
CA ALA A 25 13.34 19.34 -11.60
C ALA A 25 11.95 18.97 -11.04
N LYS A 26 11.75 19.06 -9.71
CA LYS A 26 10.44 18.87 -9.06
C LYS A 26 9.41 19.98 -9.38
N GLY A 27 9.85 21.12 -9.91
CA GLY A 27 8.97 22.19 -10.36
C GLY A 27 8.28 21.89 -11.71
N VAL A 28 8.73 20.87 -12.44
CA VAL A 28 8.18 20.47 -13.75
C VAL A 28 7.28 19.24 -13.55
N LYS A 29 6.00 19.34 -13.93
CA LYS A 29 5.02 18.24 -13.78
C LYS A 29 5.04 17.28 -14.97
N GLY A 30 4.64 16.04 -14.73
CA GLY A 30 4.47 15.00 -15.76
C GLY A 30 5.75 14.26 -16.15
N LYS A 31 5.71 13.58 -17.30
CA LYS A 31 6.78 12.69 -17.80
C LYS A 31 8.15 13.38 -17.90
N LYS A 32 8.15 14.66 -18.32
CA LYS A 32 9.36 15.50 -18.43
C LYS A 32 10.03 15.77 -17.07
N GLY A 33 9.27 15.92 -15.99
CA GLY A 33 9.82 16.10 -14.65
C GLY A 33 10.51 14.85 -14.11
N LYS A 34 9.97 13.67 -14.43
CA LYS A 34 10.55 12.37 -14.06
C LYS A 34 11.87 12.11 -14.79
N GLU A 35 11.94 12.44 -16.08
CA GLU A 35 13.17 12.36 -16.89
C GLU A 35 14.25 13.34 -16.39
N LEU A 36 13.88 14.58 -16.06
CA LEU A 36 14.81 15.56 -15.51
C LEU A 36 15.39 15.12 -14.15
N LEU A 37 14.59 14.50 -13.29
CA LEU A 37 15.07 13.94 -12.02
C LEU A 37 16.06 12.79 -12.23
N ALA A 38 15.78 11.89 -13.18
CA ALA A 38 16.69 10.80 -13.51
C ALA A 38 18.01 11.31 -14.10
N ASN A 39 17.96 12.33 -14.95
CA ASN A 39 19.15 12.98 -15.52
C ASN A 39 19.98 13.73 -14.46
N VAL A 40 19.33 14.36 -13.48
CA VAL A 40 20.03 15.03 -12.36
C VAL A 40 20.76 14.02 -11.48
N GLU A 41 20.17 12.85 -11.23
CA GLU A 41 20.81 11.81 -10.42
C GLU A 41 22.02 11.19 -11.14
N THR A 42 21.86 10.81 -12.41
CA THR A 42 22.95 10.25 -13.23
C THR A 42 24.12 11.23 -13.41
N LEU A 43 23.84 12.52 -13.63
CA LEU A 43 24.89 13.54 -13.72
C LEU A 43 25.62 13.74 -12.38
N TYR A 44 24.91 13.62 -11.26
CA TYR A 44 25.52 13.73 -9.94
C TYR A 44 26.42 12.52 -9.62
N GLU A 45 25.97 11.31 -9.92
CA GLU A 45 26.75 10.08 -9.74
C GLU A 45 28.05 10.12 -10.57
N ALA A 46 27.97 10.53 -11.84
CA ALA A 46 29.15 10.68 -12.69
C ALA A 46 30.13 11.74 -12.16
N LYS A 47 29.64 12.89 -11.70
CA LYS A 47 30.48 13.93 -11.09
C LYS A 47 31.12 13.48 -9.77
N LEU A 48 30.38 12.71 -8.96
CA LEU A 48 30.88 12.18 -7.70
C LEU A 48 32.01 11.18 -7.94
N GLN A 49 31.83 10.25 -8.89
CA GLN A 49 32.87 9.30 -9.28
C GLN A 49 34.15 9.99 -9.74
N GLN A 50 34.05 10.95 -10.67
CA GLN A 50 35.21 11.73 -11.13
C GLN A 50 35.89 12.50 -9.99
N LEU A 51 35.12 13.05 -9.05
CA LEU A 51 35.67 13.78 -7.92
C LEU A 51 36.39 12.82 -6.94
N THR A 52 35.82 11.65 -6.68
CA THR A 52 36.46 10.63 -5.82
C THR A 52 37.73 10.05 -6.43
N GLU A 53 37.76 9.86 -7.75
CA GLU A 53 38.97 9.44 -8.47
C GLU A 53 40.05 10.50 -8.41
N LYS A 54 39.68 11.78 -8.57
CA LYS A 54 40.62 12.91 -8.41
C LYS A 54 41.15 13.02 -6.99
N HIS A 55 40.29 12.91 -5.98
CA HIS A 55 40.71 12.92 -4.57
C HIS A 55 41.64 11.75 -4.26
N GLY A 56 41.36 10.56 -4.79
CA GLY A 56 42.23 9.38 -4.67
C GLY A 56 43.59 9.59 -5.35
N ALA A 57 43.61 10.15 -6.56
CA ALA A 57 44.84 10.45 -7.30
C ALA A 57 45.67 11.56 -6.63
N GLU A 58 45.04 12.58 -6.06
CA GLU A 58 45.71 13.64 -5.30
C GLU A 58 46.31 13.10 -3.99
N MET A 59 45.59 12.24 -3.27
CA MET A 59 46.11 11.56 -2.09
C MET A 59 47.26 10.60 -2.43
N GLY A 60 47.20 9.92 -3.58
CA GLY A 60 48.29 9.09 -4.10
C GLY A 60 49.54 9.89 -4.48
N LYS A 61 49.37 11.10 -5.04
CA LYS A 61 50.48 12.00 -5.39
C LYS A 61 51.15 12.64 -4.17
N ILE A 62 50.40 12.89 -3.10
CA ILE A 62 50.96 13.38 -1.82
C ILE A 62 51.74 12.27 -1.11
N ALA A 63 51.36 11.00 -1.30
CA ALA A 63 52.07 9.85 -0.76
C ALA A 63 53.37 9.52 -1.52
N SER A 64 53.57 10.03 -2.73
CA SER A 64 54.77 9.77 -3.55
C SER A 64 55.90 10.81 -3.39
N ASP A 65 55.73 11.83 -2.54
CA ASP A 65 56.66 12.96 -2.43
C ASP A 65 57.36 13.05 -1.07
N VAL A 66 57.90 11.93 -0.54
CA VAL A 66 59.07 11.95 0.39
C VAL A 66 59.82 10.59 0.34
N PRO A 67 61.09 10.53 -0.13
CA PRO A 67 62.00 9.45 0.19
C PRO A 67 63.06 9.88 1.22
N GLY A 68 63.22 9.10 2.29
CA GLY A 68 64.50 8.99 2.99
C GLY A 68 64.60 9.52 4.43
N ALA A 69 64.58 8.56 5.37
CA ALA A 69 65.55 8.36 6.45
C ALA A 69 65.52 9.18 7.77
N VAL A 70 65.57 8.38 8.85
CA VAL A 70 66.17 8.57 10.20
C VAL A 70 65.27 9.08 11.35
N ILE A 71 65.12 8.18 12.34
CA ILE A 71 64.54 8.28 13.70
C ILE A 71 65.66 8.83 14.64
N PRO A 72 65.45 9.70 15.68
CA PRO A 72 64.72 9.32 16.90
C PRO A 72 64.01 10.39 17.78
N LYS A 73 62.87 9.92 18.32
CA LYS A 73 62.24 10.12 19.65
C LYS A 73 62.58 11.38 20.47
N LEU A 74 61.56 12.21 20.73
CA LEU A 74 61.42 12.91 22.01
C LEU A 74 59.92 13.06 22.36
N GLU A 75 59.59 12.60 23.56
CA GLU A 75 58.28 12.71 24.18
C GLU A 75 57.99 14.17 24.56
N THR A 76 56.83 14.70 24.15
CA THR A 76 56.10 15.71 24.94
C THR A 76 54.61 15.54 24.70
N GLN A 77 53.89 15.43 25.81
CA GLN A 77 52.46 15.32 25.97
C GLN A 77 51.72 16.49 25.31
N ASP A 78 50.57 16.20 24.70
CA ASP A 78 49.37 17.07 24.70
C ASP A 78 48.15 16.25 24.24
N ASP A 79 47.71 15.35 25.15
CA ASP A 79 46.43 14.64 25.10
C ASP A 79 45.35 15.52 25.78
N VAL A 80 44.76 16.49 25.05
CA VAL A 80 43.57 17.24 25.56
C VAL A 80 42.50 17.53 24.49
N GLY A 81 42.75 17.29 23.19
CA GLY A 81 41.80 17.69 22.13
C GLY A 81 40.71 16.66 21.74
N GLY A 82 40.94 15.35 21.93
CA GLY A 82 40.15 14.29 21.29
C GLY A 82 38.90 13.83 22.05
N ALA A 83 38.92 13.84 23.38
CA ALA A 83 37.82 13.34 24.20
C ALA A 83 36.59 14.26 24.16
N ALA A 84 36.81 15.58 24.23
CA ALA A 84 35.74 16.58 24.18
C ALA A 84 35.01 16.60 22.83
N GLU A 85 35.70 16.36 21.72
CA GLU A 85 35.09 16.32 20.39
C GLU A 85 34.28 15.02 20.16
N LYS A 86 34.75 13.90 20.70
CA LYS A 86 34.06 12.60 20.65
C LYS A 86 32.77 12.63 21.50
N GLN A 87 32.81 13.24 22.68
CA GLN A 87 31.66 13.41 23.56
C GLN A 87 30.59 14.33 22.94
N ARG A 88 30.99 15.47 22.34
CA ARG A 88 30.08 16.37 21.60
C ARG A 88 29.39 15.70 20.41
N LYS A 89 30.09 14.80 19.69
CA LYS A 89 29.50 14.01 18.58
C LYS A 89 28.48 12.99 19.10
N GLN A 90 28.74 12.34 20.23
CA GLN A 90 27.82 11.40 20.87
C GLN A 90 26.56 12.09 21.41
N ASP A 91 26.69 13.24 22.07
CA ASP A 91 25.54 14.01 22.59
C ASP A 91 24.65 14.54 21.46
N LYS A 92 25.24 15.01 20.35
CA LYS A 92 24.50 15.43 19.16
C LYS A 92 23.74 14.26 18.51
N ALA A 93 24.33 13.07 18.50
CA ALA A 93 23.68 11.86 18.01
C ALA A 93 22.53 11.42 18.92
N ARG A 94 22.70 11.50 20.25
CA ARG A 94 21.66 11.21 21.25
C ARG A 94 20.48 12.17 21.12
N ARG A 95 20.73 13.49 21.10
CA ARG A 95 19.69 14.51 20.92
C ARG A 95 18.93 14.37 19.60
N LYS A 96 19.62 13.97 18.51
CA LYS A 96 18.97 13.69 17.22
C LYS A 96 18.08 12.45 17.27
N ARG A 97 18.48 11.40 18.00
CA ARG A 97 17.67 10.19 18.20
C ARG A 97 16.45 10.48 19.07
N GLU A 98 16.62 11.22 20.16
CA GLU A 98 15.53 11.64 21.04
C GLU A 98 14.53 12.54 20.32
N ALA A 99 14.99 13.54 19.56
CA ALA A 99 14.10 14.39 18.76
C ALA A 99 13.36 13.60 17.66
N LYS A 100 13.97 12.56 17.08
CA LYS A 100 13.29 11.66 16.13
C LYS A 100 12.21 10.84 16.83
N LYS A 101 12.53 10.24 17.99
CA LYS A 101 11.57 9.48 18.81
C LYS A 101 10.42 10.37 19.26
N GLU A 102 10.69 11.60 19.68
CA GLU A 102 9.67 12.56 20.09
C GLU A 102 8.74 12.93 18.94
N LYS A 103 9.29 13.21 17.76
CA LYS A 103 8.48 13.49 16.57
C LYS A 103 7.65 12.29 16.13
N GLU A 104 8.15 11.07 16.31
CA GLU A 104 7.42 9.83 16.03
C GLU A 104 6.29 9.60 17.04
N ARG A 105 6.55 9.83 18.34
CA ARG A 105 5.51 9.83 19.38
C ARG A 105 4.45 10.87 19.13
N GLN A 106 4.84 12.11 18.79
CA GLN A 106 3.89 13.17 18.47
C GLN A 106 3.06 12.79 17.24
N ARG A 107 3.68 12.24 16.19
CA ARG A 107 2.95 11.78 15.01
C ARG A 107 1.96 10.64 15.34
N GLN A 108 2.38 9.69 16.18
CA GLN A 108 1.49 8.61 16.64
C GLN A 108 0.31 9.17 17.44
N PHE A 109 0.59 10.08 18.38
CA PHE A 109 -0.43 10.76 19.17
C PHE A 109 -1.39 11.57 18.30
N ASP A 110 -0.88 12.30 17.31
CA ASP A 110 -1.72 13.07 16.38
C ASP A 110 -2.59 12.15 15.50
N LEU A 111 -2.08 10.99 15.08
CA LEU A 111 -2.85 9.98 14.33
C LEU A 111 -3.94 9.34 15.20
N GLU A 112 -3.61 8.95 16.43
CA GLU A 112 -4.55 8.35 17.37
C GLU A 112 -5.64 9.34 17.78
N LYS A 113 -5.28 10.61 17.98
CA LYS A 113 -6.24 11.68 18.22
C LYS A 113 -7.16 11.89 17.02
N ALA A 114 -6.61 11.90 15.80
CA ALA A 114 -7.40 12.04 14.57
C ALA A 114 -8.34 10.85 14.35
N GLU A 115 -7.93 9.63 14.71
CA GLU A 115 -8.76 8.43 14.65
C GLU A 115 -9.90 8.47 15.69
N MET A 116 -9.61 8.88 16.92
CA MET A 116 -10.64 9.10 17.95
C MET A 116 -11.63 10.20 17.55
N GLU A 117 -11.16 11.29 16.93
CA GLU A 117 -11.99 12.41 16.48
C GLU A 117 -12.83 12.05 15.24
N ALA A 118 -12.32 11.19 14.35
CA ALA A 118 -13.05 10.69 13.18
C ALA A 118 -14.24 9.78 13.55
N GLY A 119 -14.23 9.22 14.77
CA GLY A 119 -15.27 8.30 15.24
C GLY A 119 -15.24 6.95 14.53
N PRO A 120 -16.20 6.06 14.83
CA PRO A 120 -16.26 4.75 14.19
C PRO A 120 -16.53 4.88 12.70
N SER A 121 -15.81 4.11 11.89
CA SER A 121 -16.04 4.07 10.45
C SER A 121 -17.48 3.62 10.11
N ALA A 122 -18.03 4.06 8.97
CA ALA A 122 -19.35 3.61 8.51
C ALA A 122 -19.47 2.08 8.47
N ARG A 123 -18.40 1.39 8.03
CA ARG A 123 -18.31 -0.09 8.05
C ARG A 123 -18.42 -0.65 9.46
N ALA A 124 -17.81 -0.02 10.46
CA ALA A 124 -17.87 -0.49 11.85
C ALA A 124 -19.29 -0.32 12.42
N ILE A 125 -19.93 0.82 12.15
CA ILE A 125 -21.33 1.07 12.55
C ILE A 125 -22.28 0.05 11.89
N GLU A 126 -22.11 -0.23 10.60
CA GLU A 126 -22.91 -1.22 9.88
C GLU A 126 -22.69 -2.64 10.41
N LEU A 127 -21.43 -3.01 10.67
CA LEU A 127 -21.11 -4.33 11.20
C LEU A 127 -21.68 -4.53 12.61
N GLU A 128 -21.58 -3.52 13.48
CA GLU A 128 -22.18 -3.55 14.82
C GLU A 128 -23.71 -3.72 14.74
N GLY A 129 -24.38 -2.99 13.85
CA GLY A 129 -25.82 -3.12 13.61
C GLY A 129 -26.21 -4.51 13.11
N LEU A 130 -25.40 -5.10 12.22
CA LEU A 130 -25.61 -6.45 11.71
C LEU A 130 -25.38 -7.51 12.79
N GLU A 131 -24.31 -7.40 13.57
CA GLU A 131 -23.99 -8.31 14.68
C GLU A 131 -25.06 -8.29 15.77
N ALA A 132 -25.62 -7.11 16.08
CA ALA A 132 -26.72 -6.98 17.00
C ALA A 132 -27.97 -7.77 16.56
N GLN A 133 -28.24 -7.85 15.25
CA GLN A 133 -29.34 -8.66 14.71
C GLN A 133 -29.04 -10.17 14.72
N LEU A 134 -27.78 -10.56 14.50
CA LEU A 134 -27.37 -11.96 14.37
C LEU A 134 -27.12 -12.66 15.73
N LYS A 135 -26.67 -11.91 16.74
CA LYS A 135 -26.33 -12.44 18.07
C LYS A 135 -27.47 -13.20 18.76
N PRO A 136 -28.75 -12.72 18.75
CA PRO A 136 -29.87 -13.48 19.31
C PRO A 136 -30.14 -14.81 18.60
N LEU A 137 -29.72 -14.93 17.33
CA LEU A 137 -29.88 -16.14 16.52
C LEU A 137 -28.68 -17.09 16.65
N SER A 138 -27.68 -16.75 17.48
CA SER A 138 -26.41 -17.47 17.57
C SER A 138 -25.67 -17.57 16.23
N LEU A 139 -25.82 -16.55 15.38
CA LEU A 139 -25.15 -16.44 14.09
C LEU A 139 -24.01 -15.44 14.16
N ALA A 140 -23.02 -15.59 13.28
CA ALA A 140 -21.88 -14.70 13.16
C ALA A 140 -21.55 -14.42 11.69
N VAL A 141 -20.96 -13.26 11.43
CA VAL A 141 -20.54 -12.86 10.08
C VAL A 141 -19.24 -13.59 9.72
N LYS A 142 -19.19 -14.20 8.55
CA LYS A 142 -17.97 -14.73 7.94
C LYS A 142 -17.59 -13.85 6.76
N GLU A 143 -16.38 -13.30 6.80
CA GLU A 143 -15.90 -12.43 5.72
C GLU A 143 -15.65 -13.21 4.42
N ILE A 144 -16.13 -12.65 3.31
CA ILE A 144 -15.99 -13.17 1.95
C ILE A 144 -15.22 -12.13 1.13
N PRO A 145 -14.33 -12.54 0.20
CA PRO A 145 -13.63 -11.59 -0.67
C PRO A 145 -14.59 -10.65 -1.40
N SER A 146 -14.27 -9.36 -1.41
CA SER A 146 -15.03 -8.31 -2.11
C SER A 146 -14.67 -8.30 -3.61
N ASP A 147 -15.00 -9.38 -4.31
CA ASP A 147 -14.89 -9.51 -5.76
C ASP A 147 -16.28 -9.66 -6.41
N GLY A 148 -16.36 -9.70 -7.73
CA GLY A 148 -17.64 -9.87 -8.41
C GLY A 148 -18.26 -11.27 -8.29
N ASN A 149 -17.62 -12.19 -7.57
CA ASN A 149 -18.17 -13.49 -7.22
C ASN A 149 -18.70 -13.54 -5.78
N CYS A 150 -18.66 -12.43 -5.04
CA CYS A 150 -18.93 -12.40 -3.59
C CYS A 150 -20.27 -13.03 -3.21
N LEU A 151 -21.34 -12.77 -3.98
CA LEU A 151 -22.68 -13.34 -3.76
C LEU A 151 -22.65 -14.87 -3.86
N TYR A 152 -22.09 -15.40 -4.95
CA TYR A 152 -21.98 -16.84 -5.19
C TYR A 152 -21.06 -17.52 -4.17
N ARG A 153 -19.97 -16.84 -3.77
CA ARG A 153 -19.05 -17.30 -2.71
C ARG A 153 -19.74 -17.35 -1.34
N ALA A 154 -20.58 -16.36 -1.03
CA ALA A 154 -21.33 -16.31 0.23
C ALA A 154 -22.32 -17.47 0.33
N VAL A 155 -23.04 -17.77 -0.76
CA VAL A 155 -23.93 -18.94 -0.81
C VAL A 155 -23.13 -20.24 -0.75
N ALA A 156 -22.05 -20.37 -1.53
CA ALA A 156 -21.19 -21.56 -1.53
C ALA A 156 -20.63 -21.86 -0.14
N ALA A 157 -20.26 -20.83 0.63
CA ALA A 157 -19.78 -20.98 2.00
C ALA A 157 -20.81 -21.59 2.96
N GLN A 158 -22.11 -21.49 2.64
CA GLN A 158 -23.22 -22.10 3.40
C GLN A 158 -23.62 -23.49 2.86
N CYS A 159 -23.00 -23.94 1.77
CA CYS A 159 -23.35 -25.14 1.04
C CYS A 159 -22.20 -26.15 1.03
N GLN A 160 -22.33 -27.24 1.78
CA GLN A 160 -21.29 -28.28 1.85
C GLN A 160 -20.99 -28.87 0.46
N GLY A 161 -19.70 -28.91 0.08
CA GLY A 161 -19.24 -29.51 -1.18
C GLY A 161 -19.46 -28.66 -2.44
N MET A 162 -19.93 -27.42 -2.30
CA MET A 162 -20.12 -26.49 -3.42
C MET A 162 -19.09 -25.37 -3.39
N ASP A 163 -18.55 -25.06 -4.58
CA ASP A 163 -17.80 -23.84 -4.82
C ASP A 163 -18.69 -22.81 -5.53
N PHE A 164 -18.20 -21.58 -5.64
CA PHE A 164 -18.96 -20.50 -6.28
C PHE A 164 -19.26 -20.78 -7.77
N VAL A 165 -18.44 -21.60 -8.44
CA VAL A 165 -18.63 -21.99 -9.84
C VAL A 165 -19.86 -22.87 -9.97
N LYS A 166 -20.01 -23.87 -9.10
CA LYS A 166 -21.23 -24.69 -9.04
C LYS A 166 -22.46 -23.86 -8.68
N ILE A 167 -22.35 -22.87 -7.80
CA ILE A 167 -23.49 -21.99 -7.49
C ILE A 167 -23.88 -21.14 -8.72
N ARG A 168 -22.91 -20.63 -9.48
CA ARG A 168 -23.18 -19.94 -10.76
C ARG A 168 -23.87 -20.86 -11.76
N ASP A 169 -23.42 -22.11 -11.86
CA ASP A 169 -24.00 -23.12 -12.74
C ASP A 169 -25.45 -23.46 -12.38
N VAL A 170 -25.74 -23.63 -11.08
CA VAL A 170 -27.10 -23.80 -10.57
C VAL A 170 -27.97 -22.58 -10.92
N CYS A 171 -27.47 -21.37 -10.67
CA CYS A 171 -28.19 -20.13 -10.98
C CYS A 171 -28.53 -20.05 -12.47
N ALA A 172 -27.53 -20.20 -13.34
CA ALA A 172 -27.70 -20.11 -14.79
C ALA A 172 -28.66 -21.19 -15.31
N THR A 173 -28.60 -22.41 -14.78
CA THR A 173 -29.49 -23.50 -15.16
C THR A 173 -30.95 -23.20 -14.84
N VAL A 174 -31.23 -22.60 -13.67
CA VAL A 174 -32.60 -22.19 -13.30
C VAL A 174 -33.09 -21.07 -14.21
N LEU A 175 -32.26 -20.05 -14.45
CA LEU A 175 -32.59 -18.95 -15.35
C LEU A 175 -32.94 -19.47 -16.76
N GLU A 176 -32.10 -20.35 -17.31
CA GLU A 176 -32.28 -20.93 -18.65
C GLU A 176 -33.59 -21.73 -18.78
N GLN A 177 -33.98 -22.46 -17.73
CA GLN A 177 -35.18 -23.29 -17.74
C GLN A 177 -36.48 -22.49 -17.57
N ASN A 178 -36.41 -21.23 -17.15
CA ASN A 178 -37.55 -20.44 -16.71
C ASN A 178 -37.55 -19.04 -17.37
N GLU A 179 -37.12 -18.94 -18.63
CA GLU A 179 -36.92 -17.66 -19.32
C GLU A 179 -38.11 -16.68 -19.18
N GLU A 180 -39.34 -17.16 -19.30
CA GLU A 180 -40.56 -16.32 -19.21
C GLU A 180 -40.70 -15.61 -17.85
N ASP A 181 -40.22 -16.22 -16.77
CA ASP A 181 -40.32 -15.68 -15.40
C ASP A 181 -39.19 -14.70 -15.07
N TYR A 182 -38.04 -14.83 -15.73
CA TYR A 182 -36.82 -14.08 -15.40
C TYR A 182 -36.48 -12.99 -16.42
N ALA A 183 -36.69 -13.24 -17.72
CA ALA A 183 -36.30 -12.32 -18.80
C ALA A 183 -36.87 -10.91 -18.66
N PRO A 184 -38.12 -10.68 -18.20
CA PRO A 184 -38.65 -9.33 -18.00
C PRO A 184 -37.91 -8.50 -16.95
N PHE A 185 -37.17 -9.16 -16.04
CA PHE A 185 -36.45 -8.53 -14.94
C PHE A 185 -34.92 -8.51 -15.16
N CYS A 186 -34.43 -9.07 -16.26
CA CYS A 186 -33.01 -9.05 -16.59
C CYS A 186 -32.58 -7.67 -17.08
N GLU A 187 -31.46 -7.18 -16.54
CA GLU A 187 -30.82 -5.97 -17.05
C GLU A 187 -29.88 -6.31 -18.22
N PHE A 188 -30.30 -5.96 -19.44
CA PHE A 188 -29.48 -6.08 -20.64
C PHE A 188 -28.51 -4.89 -20.76
N ALA A 189 -27.54 -4.84 -19.84
CA ALA A 189 -26.49 -3.82 -19.79
C ALA A 189 -25.12 -4.38 -20.20
N ASN A 190 -24.14 -3.50 -20.42
CA ASN A 190 -22.73 -3.86 -20.64
C ASN A 190 -22.49 -4.84 -21.81
N GLY A 191 -23.20 -4.66 -22.93
CA GLY A 191 -23.05 -5.51 -24.12
C GLY A 191 -23.79 -6.85 -24.06
N VAL A 192 -24.74 -6.99 -23.14
CA VAL A 192 -25.74 -8.06 -23.18
C VAL A 192 -26.91 -7.60 -24.04
N GLU A 193 -27.20 -8.34 -25.09
CA GLU A 193 -28.25 -8.02 -26.07
C GLU A 193 -29.52 -8.85 -25.86
N ASN A 194 -29.41 -10.00 -25.18
CA ASN A 194 -30.51 -10.92 -24.98
C ASN A 194 -30.35 -11.78 -23.73
N PHE A 195 -31.43 -12.47 -23.35
CA PHE A 195 -31.47 -13.35 -22.17
C PHE A 195 -30.44 -14.48 -22.21
N LYS A 196 -30.20 -15.09 -23.37
CA LYS A 196 -29.20 -16.16 -23.47
C LYS A 196 -27.79 -15.67 -23.14
N GLN A 197 -27.42 -14.49 -23.63
CA GLN A 197 -26.14 -13.85 -23.29
C GLN A 197 -26.08 -13.46 -21.81
N TYR A 198 -27.20 -13.03 -21.21
CA TYR A 198 -27.29 -12.77 -19.78
C TYR A 198 -26.97 -14.02 -18.95
N VAL A 199 -27.66 -15.13 -19.26
CA VAL A 199 -27.47 -16.42 -18.59
C VAL A 199 -26.03 -16.92 -18.71
N GLU A 200 -25.43 -16.79 -19.91
CA GLU A 200 -24.03 -17.17 -20.11
C GLU A 200 -23.08 -16.35 -19.23
N ARG A 201 -23.29 -15.04 -19.13
CA ARG A 201 -22.49 -14.20 -18.22
C ARG A 201 -22.66 -14.61 -16.77
N VAL A 202 -23.88 -14.88 -16.31
CA VAL A 202 -24.12 -15.41 -14.96
C VAL A 202 -23.31 -16.68 -14.72
N ARG A 203 -23.21 -17.57 -15.73
CA ARG A 203 -22.49 -18.84 -15.64
C ARG A 203 -20.97 -18.68 -15.61
N SER A 204 -20.40 -17.87 -16.50
CA SER A 204 -18.96 -17.91 -16.79
C SER A 204 -18.18 -16.62 -16.47
N SER A 205 -18.86 -15.52 -16.13
CA SER A 205 -18.21 -14.22 -15.87
C SER A 205 -17.94 -13.98 -14.37
N SER A 206 -17.42 -12.80 -14.06
CA SER A 206 -17.29 -12.28 -12.69
C SER A 206 -18.23 -11.10 -12.44
N ASP A 207 -19.35 -11.04 -13.16
CA ASP A 207 -20.37 -10.01 -12.94
C ASP A 207 -21.06 -10.21 -11.60
N TRP A 208 -21.43 -9.09 -11.00
CA TRP A 208 -22.10 -9.02 -9.72
C TRP A 208 -23.50 -9.59 -9.88
N GLY A 209 -23.87 -10.52 -9.00
CA GLY A 209 -25.26 -10.96 -8.89
C GLY A 209 -26.08 -9.99 -8.04
N GLY A 210 -27.39 -10.10 -8.13
CA GLY A 210 -28.35 -9.35 -7.35
C GLY A 210 -29.52 -10.21 -6.85
N HIS A 211 -30.67 -9.57 -6.71
CA HIS A 211 -31.90 -10.21 -6.23
C HIS A 211 -32.37 -11.34 -7.15
N LEU A 212 -32.28 -11.13 -8.47
CA LEU A 212 -32.70 -12.11 -9.48
C LEU A 212 -31.91 -13.43 -9.34
N GLU A 213 -30.59 -13.33 -9.20
CA GLU A 213 -29.71 -14.48 -9.02
C GLU A 213 -29.98 -15.19 -7.70
N LEU A 214 -30.20 -14.44 -6.60
CA LEU A 214 -30.52 -15.06 -5.31
C LEU A 214 -31.83 -15.85 -5.38
N ARG A 215 -32.85 -15.34 -6.08
CA ARG A 215 -34.11 -16.08 -6.30
C ARG A 215 -33.85 -17.36 -7.09
N ALA A 216 -33.15 -17.27 -8.22
CA ALA A 216 -32.83 -18.44 -9.05
C ALA A 216 -32.00 -19.49 -8.28
N ILE A 217 -31.01 -19.06 -7.49
CA ILE A 217 -30.20 -19.94 -6.63
C ILE A 217 -31.08 -20.62 -5.58
N SER A 218 -31.98 -19.87 -4.93
CA SER A 218 -32.88 -20.43 -3.92
C SER A 218 -33.77 -21.54 -4.50
N VAL A 219 -34.34 -21.32 -5.69
CA VAL A 219 -35.11 -22.32 -6.43
C VAL A 219 -34.24 -23.54 -6.80
N GLY A 220 -33.05 -23.32 -7.36
CA GLY A 220 -32.16 -24.39 -7.81
C GLY A 220 -31.62 -25.25 -6.67
N LEU A 221 -31.34 -24.64 -5.52
CA LEU A 221 -30.90 -25.35 -4.32
C LEU A 221 -32.06 -25.95 -3.52
N LYS A 222 -33.30 -25.58 -3.82
CA LYS A 222 -34.51 -25.92 -3.05
C LYS A 222 -34.35 -25.57 -1.57
N ARG A 223 -33.82 -24.38 -1.31
CA ARG A 223 -33.51 -23.88 0.03
C ARG A 223 -33.79 -22.39 0.11
N GLY A 224 -34.42 -21.97 1.20
CA GLY A 224 -34.63 -20.56 1.47
C GLY A 224 -33.31 -19.81 1.70
N ILE A 225 -33.26 -18.56 1.24
CA ILE A 225 -32.12 -17.66 1.45
C ILE A 225 -32.60 -16.46 2.25
N VAL A 226 -31.93 -16.17 3.37
CA VAL A 226 -32.19 -14.98 4.20
C VAL A 226 -31.03 -14.01 4.05
N VAL A 227 -31.32 -12.81 3.55
CA VAL A 227 -30.35 -11.71 3.42
C VAL A 227 -30.54 -10.74 4.58
N TYR A 228 -29.50 -10.57 5.38
CA TYR A 228 -29.46 -9.60 6.46
C TYR A 228 -28.79 -8.30 6.01
N SER A 229 -29.32 -7.18 6.46
CA SER A 229 -28.78 -5.84 6.22
C SER A 229 -28.78 -5.07 7.54
N ALA A 230 -27.77 -4.24 7.77
CA ALA A 230 -27.69 -3.43 8.98
C ALA A 230 -28.84 -2.41 9.09
N GLN A 231 -29.30 -1.89 7.95
CA GLN A 231 -30.25 -0.76 7.88
C GLN A 231 -31.63 -1.16 7.34
N GLN A 232 -31.75 -2.31 6.68
CA GLN A 232 -32.98 -2.75 6.04
C GLN A 232 -33.53 -4.01 6.70
N PRO A 233 -34.86 -4.24 6.67
CA PRO A 233 -35.44 -5.50 7.09
C PRO A 233 -34.80 -6.68 6.36
N LYS A 234 -34.70 -7.83 7.03
CA LYS A 234 -34.22 -9.05 6.40
C LYS A 234 -35.10 -9.40 5.20
N LEU A 235 -34.48 -9.74 4.09
CA LEU A 235 -35.15 -10.28 2.92
C LEU A 235 -35.12 -11.80 3.02
N VAL A 236 -36.27 -12.45 2.80
CA VAL A 236 -36.38 -13.90 2.75
C VAL A 236 -36.83 -14.32 1.35
N LEU A 237 -36.14 -15.30 0.77
CA LEU A 237 -36.37 -15.84 -0.56
C LEU A 237 -36.63 -17.34 -0.45
N GLY A 238 -37.52 -17.89 -1.28
CA GLY A 238 -37.80 -19.33 -1.36
C GLY A 238 -38.62 -19.89 -0.19
N GLU A 239 -39.55 -19.10 0.35
CA GLU A 239 -40.61 -19.58 1.26
C GLU A 239 -41.85 -20.09 0.50
N GLU A 240 -41.88 -19.95 -0.83
CA GLU A 240 -42.96 -20.35 -1.74
C GLU A 240 -42.93 -21.84 -2.14
#